data_AF-E9I7E8-F1
#
_entry.id   AF-E9I7E8-F1
#
_cell.length_a   1.000
_cell.length_b   1.000
_cell.length_c   1.000
_cell.angle_alpha   90.00
_cell.angle_beta   90.00
_cell.angle_gamma   90.00
#
_symmetry.space_group_name_H-M   'P 1'
#
loop_
_entity.id
_entity.type
_entity.pdbx_description
1 polymer ?
#
loop_
_entity_poly.entity_id
_entity_poly.type
_entity_poly.pdbx_seq_one_letter_code
_entity_poly.pdbx_strand_id
1 'polypeptide(L)'
;KAFTHCSPSAGGVLLCPKWQIDPPDFGGDWSKSPVTVRKQKFIKRRPGVYTADYSKPTPSRVELFLTKAILAELDKAGSFNISSSESFWKSALEMFDNIATSKKYPFYVIDKEGTFFPRNSQNYWHLAALRNTFTPFLRDSNTVLPGINETVIMIAQIMSYTAWHVGDMNFPSVIYHHFGAPKFWIIVPQAFATRLINLFKAEVPDYYEKCEAAETHKNILAFPQILKAANPPIPFKCIKQCVGQYVVTFPGAYHM
;
A
#
# COMPACT_ATOMS: atom_id res chain seq x y z
N LYS A 1 15.86 0.34 14.94
CA LYS A 1 16.87 0.98 15.83
C LYS A 1 17.05 2.46 15.52
N ALA A 2 17.41 2.87 14.29
CA ALA A 2 17.64 4.28 13.95
C ALA A 2 16.43 5.22 14.22
N PHE A 3 15.20 4.71 14.07
CA PHE A 3 13.97 5.50 14.22
C PHE A 3 13.18 5.20 15.50
N THR A 4 13.78 4.52 16.48
CA THR A 4 13.04 4.11 17.69
C THR A 4 12.45 5.31 18.45
N HIS A 5 13.13 6.46 18.44
CA HIS A 5 12.68 7.69 19.11
C HIS A 5 11.41 8.31 18.51
N CYS A 6 11.13 8.11 17.21
CA CYS A 6 9.96 8.68 16.53
C CYS A 6 8.91 7.63 16.15
N SER A 7 9.20 6.34 16.36
CA SER A 7 8.31 5.24 15.99
C SER A 7 6.88 5.38 16.55
N PRO A 8 6.67 5.72 17.83
CA PRO A 8 5.32 5.79 18.41
C PRO A 8 4.45 6.93 17.85
N SER A 9 5.06 8.00 17.34
CA SER A 9 4.38 9.24 16.96
C SER A 9 4.39 9.52 15.46
N ALA A 10 5.31 8.93 14.70
CA ALA A 10 5.40 9.13 13.25
C ALA A 10 4.65 8.06 12.45
N GLY A 11 4.55 6.83 12.98
CA GLY A 11 3.95 5.68 12.30
C GLY A 11 4.74 5.16 11.09
N GLY A 12 5.48 6.02 10.38
CA GLY A 12 6.37 5.64 9.29
C GLY A 12 7.23 6.79 8.78
N VAL A 13 8.24 6.42 7.98
CA VAL A 13 9.24 7.35 7.45
C VAL A 13 9.45 7.13 5.95
N LEU A 14 9.73 8.24 5.26
CA LEU A 14 10.22 8.23 3.89
C LEU A 14 11.74 8.30 3.95
N LEU A 15 12.42 7.36 3.29
CA LEU A 15 13.87 7.40 3.11
C LEU A 15 14.17 7.72 1.65
N CYS A 16 15.01 8.73 1.45
CA CYS A 16 15.50 9.17 0.15
C CYS A 16 17.01 8.92 0.10
N PRO A 17 17.45 7.71 -0.31
CA PRO A 17 18.87 7.43 -0.49
C PRO A 17 19.51 8.48 -1.40
N LYS A 18 20.68 9.00 -1.03
CA LYS A 18 21.46 9.90 -1.88
C LYS A 18 22.36 9.16 -2.86
N TRP A 19 22.56 7.87 -2.64
CA TRP A 19 23.31 6.99 -3.53
C TRP A 19 22.35 6.24 -4.45
N GLN A 20 22.86 5.88 -5.62
CA GLN A 20 22.14 5.05 -6.57
C GLN A 20 22.06 3.62 -6.03
N ILE A 21 20.86 3.05 -6.08
CA ILE A 21 20.65 1.62 -5.89
C ILE A 21 20.75 0.95 -7.25
N ASP A 22 21.12 -0.32 -7.27
CA ASP A 22 21.27 -1.09 -8.49
C ASP A 22 19.98 -1.00 -9.35
N PRO A 23 20.11 -0.90 -10.69
CA PRO A 23 18.96 -0.89 -11.57
C PRO A 23 18.13 -2.18 -11.41
N PRO A 24 16.82 -2.14 -11.70
CA PRO A 24 15.98 -3.31 -11.57
C PRO A 24 16.43 -4.45 -12.49
N ASP A 25 16.61 -5.63 -11.92
CA ASP A 25 16.83 -6.88 -12.62
C ASP A 25 15.48 -7.56 -12.87
N PHE A 26 14.99 -7.43 -14.10
CA PHE A 26 13.74 -8.06 -14.52
C PHE A 26 13.91 -9.57 -14.77
N GLY A 27 15.14 -10.08 -14.87
CA GLY A 27 15.42 -11.41 -15.40
C GLY A 27 15.08 -11.50 -16.89
N GLY A 28 14.83 -12.72 -17.39
CA GLY A 28 14.55 -13.03 -18.80
C GLY A 28 13.30 -12.34 -19.39
N ASP A 29 12.36 -13.11 -19.95
CA ASP A 29 11.17 -12.52 -20.59
C ASP A 29 10.08 -12.15 -19.55
N TRP A 30 10.41 -11.19 -18.68
CA TRP A 30 9.55 -10.76 -17.58
C TRP A 30 8.17 -10.30 -18.05
N SER A 31 8.09 -9.63 -19.20
CA SER A 31 6.83 -9.12 -19.76
C SER A 31 5.85 -10.26 -20.08
N LYS A 32 6.34 -11.45 -20.44
CA LYS A 32 5.49 -12.64 -20.69
C LYS A 32 5.19 -13.45 -19.44
N SER A 33 5.77 -13.09 -18.30
CA SER A 33 5.59 -13.85 -17.06
C SER A 33 4.13 -13.84 -16.61
N PRO A 34 3.62 -14.97 -16.08
CA PRO A 34 2.27 -15.04 -15.55
C PRO A 34 2.12 -14.13 -14.33
N VAL A 35 0.93 -13.55 -14.18
CA VAL A 35 0.52 -12.77 -13.01
C VAL A 35 -0.94 -13.06 -12.70
N THR A 36 -1.32 -12.87 -11.45
CA THR A 36 -2.73 -12.85 -11.06
C THR A 36 -3.14 -11.40 -10.84
N VAL A 37 -4.19 -10.97 -11.54
CA VAL A 37 -4.71 -9.61 -11.44
C VAL A 37 -6.01 -9.60 -10.65
N ARG A 38 -6.22 -8.59 -9.81
CA ARG A 38 -7.45 -8.38 -9.07
C ARG A 38 -8.06 -7.04 -9.44
N LYS A 39 -9.34 -7.01 -9.82
CA LYS A 39 -10.10 -5.76 -9.96
C LYS A 39 -10.45 -5.27 -8.56
N GLN A 40 -10.01 -4.06 -8.22
CA GLN A 40 -10.23 -3.48 -6.90
C GLN A 40 -11.52 -2.66 -6.90
N LYS A 41 -12.66 -3.33 -6.80
CA LYS A 41 -13.94 -2.62 -6.64
C LYS A 41 -14.05 -2.08 -5.22
N PHE A 42 -14.87 -1.07 -5.04
CA PHE A 42 -15.19 -0.54 -3.73
C PHE A 42 -16.60 0.05 -3.73
N ILE A 43 -17.19 0.11 -2.55
CA ILE A 43 -18.54 0.60 -2.32
C ILE A 43 -18.41 1.90 -1.53
N LYS A 44 -18.99 2.98 -2.07
CA LYS A 44 -19.08 4.26 -1.36
C LYS A 44 -20.08 4.13 -0.21
N ARG A 45 -19.62 4.37 1.02
CA ARG A 45 -20.48 4.46 2.20
C ARG A 45 -20.98 5.89 2.38
N ARG A 46 -20.06 6.84 2.29
CA ARG A 46 -20.29 8.28 2.20
C ARG A 46 -19.05 8.96 1.60
N PRO A 47 -19.09 10.25 1.22
CA PRO A 47 -17.89 10.93 0.70
C PRO A 47 -16.70 10.76 1.65
N GLY A 48 -15.60 10.19 1.14
CA GLY A 48 -14.36 9.96 1.89
C GLY A 48 -14.29 8.65 2.67
N VAL A 49 -15.36 7.84 2.67
CA VAL A 49 -15.41 6.52 3.31
C VAL A 49 -15.94 5.48 2.33
N TYR A 50 -15.14 4.45 2.09
CA TYR A 50 -15.46 3.36 1.17
C TYR A 50 -15.10 2.01 1.79
N THR A 51 -15.72 0.94 1.31
CA THR A 51 -15.34 -0.43 1.66
C THR A 51 -14.92 -1.20 0.42
N ALA A 52 -13.81 -1.92 0.50
CA ALA A 52 -13.31 -2.73 -0.60
C ALA A 52 -14.25 -3.91 -0.88
N ASP A 53 -14.49 -4.16 -2.16
CA ASP A 53 -15.22 -5.32 -2.68
C ASP A 53 -14.33 -6.02 -3.72
N TYR A 54 -13.35 -6.76 -3.21
CA TYR A 54 -12.35 -7.37 -4.07
C TYR A 54 -12.96 -8.43 -4.98
N SER A 55 -12.76 -8.29 -6.30
CA SER A 55 -13.13 -9.35 -7.22
C SER A 55 -12.27 -10.60 -6.98
N LYS A 56 -12.78 -11.76 -7.40
CA LYS A 56 -11.93 -12.94 -7.54
C LYS A 56 -10.72 -12.60 -8.42
N PRO A 57 -9.50 -13.00 -8.03
CA PRO A 57 -8.32 -12.82 -8.85
C PRO A 57 -8.46 -13.62 -10.17
N THR A 58 -7.92 -13.10 -11.25
CA THR A 58 -7.94 -13.74 -12.57
C THR A 58 -6.53 -13.87 -13.15
N PRO A 59 -6.18 -14.98 -13.82
CA PRO A 59 -4.90 -15.13 -14.49
C PRO A 59 -4.68 -14.07 -15.59
N SER A 60 -3.44 -13.63 -15.77
CA SER A 60 -3.01 -12.74 -16.85
C SER A 60 -1.49 -12.88 -17.08
N ARG A 61 -0.92 -11.96 -17.87
CA ARG A 61 0.53 -11.78 -18.07
C ARG A 61 0.92 -10.34 -17.83
N VAL A 62 2.18 -10.10 -17.47
CA VAL A 62 2.69 -8.75 -17.17
C VAL A 62 2.39 -7.78 -18.31
N GLU A 63 2.70 -8.14 -19.55
CA GLU A 63 2.48 -7.31 -20.75
C GLU A 63 1.03 -6.86 -20.91
N LEU A 64 0.07 -7.78 -20.73
CA LEU A 64 -1.35 -7.48 -20.85
C LEU A 64 -1.83 -6.55 -19.73
N PHE A 65 -1.30 -6.72 -18.52
CA PHE A 65 -1.59 -5.82 -17.42
C PHE A 65 -1.02 -4.41 -17.69
N LEU A 66 0.23 -4.32 -18.13
CA LEU A 66 0.90 -3.05 -18.42
C LEU A 66 0.18 -2.28 -19.54
N THR A 67 -0.22 -2.94 -20.62
CA THR A 67 -1.01 -2.31 -21.70
C THR A 67 -2.32 -1.73 -21.16
N LYS A 68 -3.05 -2.48 -20.32
CA LYS A 68 -4.26 -1.96 -19.67
C LYS A 68 -3.97 -0.81 -18.70
N ALA A 69 -2.83 -0.84 -18.02
CA ALA A 69 -2.42 0.21 -17.09
C ALA A 69 -2.16 1.52 -17.82
N ILE A 70 -1.46 1.46 -18.95
CA ILE A 70 -1.20 2.63 -19.82
C ILE A 70 -2.51 3.21 -20.34
N LEU A 71 -3.42 2.38 -20.84
CA LEU A 71 -4.73 2.84 -21.31
C LEU A 71 -5.55 3.51 -20.20
N ALA A 72 -5.50 2.97 -18.98
CA ALA A 72 -6.19 3.54 -17.83
C ALA A 72 -5.57 4.87 -17.35
N GLU A 73 -4.25 5.03 -17.51
CA GLU A 73 -3.54 6.28 -17.26
C GLU A 73 -3.95 7.36 -18.27
N LEU A 74 -3.99 7.01 -19.56
CA LEU A 74 -4.43 7.91 -20.64
C LEU A 74 -5.89 8.35 -20.48
N ASP A 75 -6.81 7.45 -20.15
CA ASP A 75 -8.25 7.76 -19.91
C ASP A 75 -8.45 8.74 -18.74
N LYS A 76 -7.51 8.78 -17.79
CA LYS A 76 -7.60 9.62 -16.59
C LYS A 76 -6.64 10.81 -16.62
N ALA A 77 -5.86 10.97 -17.68
CA ALA A 77 -4.89 12.05 -17.78
C ALA A 77 -5.56 13.42 -17.54
N GLY A 78 -4.91 14.26 -16.74
CA GLY A 78 -5.47 15.57 -16.35
C GLY A 78 -6.52 15.54 -15.24
N SER A 79 -6.97 14.36 -14.78
CA SER A 79 -7.96 14.25 -13.70
C SER A 79 -7.37 14.33 -12.29
N PHE A 80 -6.04 14.42 -12.14
CA PHE A 80 -5.34 14.40 -10.86
C PHE A 80 -4.18 15.38 -10.81
N ASN A 81 -3.97 15.99 -9.64
CA ASN A 81 -2.78 16.77 -9.36
C ASN A 81 -1.82 15.98 -8.45
N ILE A 82 -0.91 15.23 -9.07
CA ILE A 82 0.10 14.43 -8.39
C ILE A 82 1.37 15.21 -8.02
N SER A 83 1.38 16.55 -8.15
CA SER A 83 2.58 17.37 -7.88
C SER A 83 3.06 17.24 -6.43
N SER A 84 2.13 17.20 -5.48
CA SER A 84 2.40 17.10 -4.05
C SER A 84 1.42 16.14 -3.38
N SER A 85 1.72 15.75 -2.13
CA SER A 85 0.77 14.95 -1.35
C SER A 85 -0.51 15.73 -1.05
N GLU A 86 -0.43 17.03 -0.78
CA GLU A 86 -1.60 17.85 -0.47
C GLU A 86 -2.52 17.99 -1.68
N SER A 87 -1.94 18.32 -2.84
CA SER A 87 -2.71 18.46 -4.08
C SER A 87 -3.39 17.15 -4.47
N PHE A 88 -2.70 16.01 -4.30
CA PHE A 88 -3.27 14.71 -4.60
C PHE A 88 -4.50 14.43 -3.74
N TRP A 89 -4.39 14.59 -2.41
CA TRP A 89 -5.49 14.30 -1.50
C TRP A 89 -6.68 15.26 -1.66
N LYS A 90 -6.47 16.48 -2.15
CA LYS A 90 -7.56 17.39 -2.55
C LYS A 90 -8.36 16.85 -3.72
N SER A 91 -7.72 16.24 -4.73
CA SER A 91 -8.41 15.66 -5.89
C SER A 91 -8.86 14.20 -5.69
N ALA A 92 -8.23 13.44 -4.77
CA ALA A 92 -8.45 11.99 -4.65
C ALA A 92 -9.90 11.62 -4.32
N LEU A 93 -10.58 12.43 -3.51
CA LEU A 93 -11.99 12.19 -3.13
C LEU A 93 -12.91 12.15 -4.36
N GLU A 94 -12.83 13.19 -5.18
CA GLU A 94 -13.65 13.32 -6.39
C GLU A 94 -13.38 12.16 -7.36
N MET A 95 -12.12 11.74 -7.48
CA MET A 95 -11.77 10.60 -8.32
C MET A 95 -12.34 9.28 -7.82
N PHE A 96 -12.27 9.01 -6.52
CA PHE A 96 -12.88 7.80 -5.96
C PHE A 96 -14.41 7.81 -6.14
N ASP A 97 -15.05 8.98 -6.00
CA ASP A 97 -16.47 9.16 -6.29
C ASP A 97 -16.81 8.93 -7.77
N ASN A 98 -15.98 9.43 -8.68
CA ASN A 98 -16.13 9.23 -10.12
C ASN A 98 -15.94 7.75 -10.49
N ILE A 99 -14.99 7.05 -9.88
CA ILE A 99 -14.81 5.60 -10.07
C ILE A 99 -15.99 4.82 -9.48
N ALA A 100 -16.47 5.18 -8.29
CA ALA A 100 -17.63 4.55 -7.66
C ALA A 100 -18.90 4.70 -8.51
N THR A 101 -19.06 5.83 -9.20
CA THR A 101 -20.20 6.10 -10.09
C THR A 101 -20.04 5.40 -11.44
N SER A 102 -18.91 5.60 -12.11
CA SER A 102 -18.64 5.05 -13.46
C SER A 102 -18.37 3.53 -13.46
N LYS A 103 -18.07 2.94 -12.29
CA LYS A 103 -17.66 1.54 -12.12
C LYS A 103 -16.39 1.17 -12.90
N LYS A 104 -15.60 2.15 -13.35
CA LYS A 104 -14.29 1.98 -14.00
C LYS A 104 -13.18 1.69 -12.97
N TYR A 105 -13.29 0.57 -12.27
CA TYR A 105 -12.38 0.19 -11.19
C TYR A 105 -10.98 -0.19 -11.69
N PRO A 106 -9.91 0.13 -10.92
CA PRO A 106 -8.54 -0.20 -11.27
C PRO A 106 -8.25 -1.70 -11.05
N PHE A 107 -7.21 -2.17 -11.72
CA PHE A 107 -6.64 -3.51 -11.52
C PHE A 107 -5.31 -3.43 -10.79
N TYR A 108 -4.99 -4.47 -10.02
CA TYR A 108 -3.75 -4.56 -9.24
C TYR A 108 -3.18 -5.98 -9.32
N VAL A 109 -1.87 -6.09 -9.49
CA VAL A 109 -1.11 -7.33 -9.31
C VAL A 109 -0.62 -7.36 -7.88
N ILE A 110 -1.11 -8.34 -7.13
CA ILE A 110 -0.86 -8.52 -5.70
C ILE A 110 0.12 -9.66 -5.51
N ASP A 111 1.07 -9.45 -4.60
CA ASP A 111 1.91 -10.48 -3.99
C ASP A 111 2.56 -11.45 -4.98
N LYS A 112 3.07 -10.90 -6.09
CA LYS A 112 3.88 -11.71 -6.99
C LYS A 112 5.21 -11.99 -6.31
N GLU A 113 5.45 -13.24 -5.91
CA GLU A 113 6.75 -13.67 -5.39
C GLU A 113 7.88 -13.27 -6.33
N GLY A 114 8.93 -12.70 -5.73
CA GLY A 114 10.11 -12.28 -6.46
C GLY A 114 10.67 -10.95 -6.01
N THR A 115 11.70 -10.52 -6.72
CA THR A 115 12.42 -9.27 -6.48
C THR A 115 12.88 -8.69 -7.80
N PHE A 116 12.87 -7.37 -7.92
CA PHE A 116 13.60 -6.67 -8.97
C PHE A 116 14.97 -6.19 -8.51
N PHE A 117 15.35 -6.46 -7.26
CA PHE A 117 16.75 -6.29 -6.87
C PHE A 117 17.60 -7.40 -7.49
N PRO A 118 18.80 -7.10 -8.00
CA PRO A 118 19.70 -8.11 -8.54
C PRO A 118 19.97 -9.23 -7.53
N ARG A 119 19.82 -10.49 -7.97
CA ARG A 119 19.85 -11.67 -7.10
C ARG A 119 21.17 -11.90 -6.36
N ASN A 120 22.27 -11.40 -6.91
CA ASN A 120 23.63 -11.58 -6.37
C ASN A 120 24.25 -10.28 -5.84
N SER A 121 23.45 -9.22 -5.66
CA SER A 121 23.99 -7.96 -5.17
C SER A 121 24.29 -8.01 -3.67
N GLN A 122 25.42 -7.44 -3.30
CA GLN A 122 25.87 -7.26 -1.91
C GLN A 122 25.35 -5.94 -1.29
N ASN A 123 24.44 -5.26 -1.98
CA ASN A 123 23.88 -4.00 -1.51
C ASN A 123 22.88 -4.23 -0.37
N TYR A 124 23.26 -3.84 0.84
CA TYR A 124 22.44 -3.97 2.05
C TYR A 124 21.14 -3.15 2.03
N TRP A 125 20.94 -2.29 1.02
CA TRP A 125 19.68 -1.58 0.80
C TRP A 125 18.65 -2.42 0.01
N HIS A 126 19.01 -3.61 -0.44
CA HIS A 126 18.07 -4.54 -1.04
C HIS A 126 17.19 -5.20 0.01
N LEU A 127 15.88 -5.31 -0.26
CA LEU A 127 14.93 -5.81 0.72
C LEU A 127 15.21 -7.27 1.14
N ALA A 128 15.78 -8.09 0.25
CA ALA A 128 16.19 -9.45 0.56
C ALA A 128 17.24 -9.52 1.68
N ALA A 129 18.08 -8.48 1.84
CA ALA A 129 19.05 -8.41 2.94
C ALA A 129 18.38 -8.30 4.33
N LEU A 130 17.10 -7.93 4.37
CA LEU A 130 16.33 -7.78 5.62
C LEU A 130 15.69 -9.08 6.11
N ARG A 131 15.74 -10.17 5.33
CA ARG A 131 15.12 -11.48 5.66
C ARG A 131 15.42 -11.94 7.08
N ASN A 132 16.70 -11.87 7.48
CA ASN A 132 17.16 -12.36 8.77
C ASN A 132 16.73 -11.48 9.96
N THR A 133 16.15 -10.31 9.71
CA THR A 133 15.57 -9.45 10.76
C THR A 133 14.39 -10.13 11.46
N PHE A 134 13.71 -11.05 10.77
CA PHE A 134 12.55 -11.76 11.29
C PHE A 134 12.91 -13.07 12.01
N THR A 135 14.14 -13.58 11.85
CA THR A 135 14.60 -14.85 12.42
C THR A 135 14.31 -15.01 13.92
N PRO A 136 14.50 -13.99 14.79
CA PRO A 136 14.20 -14.12 16.22
C PRO A 136 12.72 -14.37 16.55
N PHE A 137 11.81 -14.12 15.60
CA PHE A 137 10.36 -14.33 15.78
C PHE A 137 9.86 -15.64 15.15
N LEU A 138 10.75 -16.41 14.51
CA LEU A 138 10.42 -17.68 13.87
C LEU A 138 10.80 -18.84 14.79
N ARG A 139 9.97 -19.89 14.82
CA ARG A 139 10.31 -21.15 15.51
C ARG A 139 11.43 -21.90 14.80
N ASP A 140 11.41 -21.88 13.47
CA ASP A 140 12.47 -22.41 12.60
C ASP A 140 13.00 -21.25 11.76
N SER A 141 14.30 -20.97 11.86
CA SER A 141 14.99 -19.90 11.14
C SER A 141 14.89 -20.01 9.61
N ASN A 142 14.61 -21.21 9.10
CA ASN A 142 14.44 -21.47 7.67
C ASN A 142 13.00 -21.25 7.17
N THR A 143 12.05 -20.96 8.06
CA THR A 143 10.65 -20.72 7.68
C THR A 143 10.56 -19.57 6.67
N VAL A 144 9.97 -19.83 5.51
CA VAL A 144 9.65 -18.81 4.51
C VAL A 144 8.22 -18.35 4.70
N LEU A 145 8.05 -17.04 4.86
CA LEU A 145 6.76 -16.36 4.95
C LEU A 145 6.71 -15.31 3.83
N PRO A 146 6.05 -15.63 2.69
CA PRO A 146 5.92 -14.71 1.57
C PRO A 146 5.36 -13.35 2.00
N GLY A 147 6.00 -12.26 1.57
CA GLY A 147 5.60 -10.89 1.93
C GLY A 147 6.03 -10.42 3.33
N ILE A 148 6.56 -11.32 4.17
CA ILE A 148 7.12 -10.98 5.49
C ILE A 148 8.64 -11.02 5.44
N ASN A 149 9.23 -12.21 5.27
CA ASN A 149 10.69 -12.38 5.19
C ASN A 149 11.18 -12.75 3.79
N GLU A 150 10.27 -12.81 2.81
CA GLU A 150 10.57 -12.80 1.39
C GLU A 150 9.87 -11.64 0.69
N THR A 151 10.51 -11.11 -0.35
CA THR A 151 10.01 -9.97 -1.10
C THR A 151 8.88 -10.37 -2.03
N VAL A 152 7.94 -9.44 -2.20
CA VAL A 152 6.89 -9.53 -3.22
C VAL A 152 6.93 -8.30 -4.13
N ILE A 153 6.60 -8.51 -5.39
CA ILE A 153 6.47 -7.49 -6.42
C ILE A 153 5.00 -7.08 -6.51
N MET A 154 4.79 -5.76 -6.47
CA MET A 154 3.50 -5.13 -6.64
C MET A 154 3.48 -4.32 -7.93
N ILE A 155 2.47 -4.53 -8.78
CA ILE A 155 2.29 -3.77 -10.03
C ILE A 155 0.89 -3.18 -10.03
N ALA A 156 0.78 -1.87 -10.21
CA ALA A 156 -0.47 -1.14 -10.03
C ALA A 156 -0.87 -0.36 -11.26
N GLN A 157 -2.19 -0.29 -11.48
CA GLN A 157 -2.77 0.74 -12.33
C GLN A 157 -2.98 2.01 -11.52
N ILE A 158 -3.21 3.11 -12.23
CA ILE A 158 -3.61 4.34 -11.60
C ILE A 158 -4.91 4.18 -10.80
N MET A 159 -4.94 4.76 -9.59
CA MET A 159 -6.01 4.65 -8.59
C MET A 159 -6.16 3.29 -7.90
N SER A 160 -5.29 2.32 -8.18
CA SER A 160 -5.17 1.16 -7.30
C SER A 160 -4.89 1.60 -5.86
N TYR A 161 -5.39 0.84 -4.89
CA TYR A 161 -5.32 1.20 -3.49
C TYR A 161 -4.97 -0.01 -2.61
N THR A 162 -4.41 0.28 -1.44
CA THR A 162 -4.37 -0.63 -0.30
C THR A 162 -5.34 -0.10 0.74
N ALA A 163 -6.19 -0.96 1.31
CA ALA A 163 -7.08 -0.51 2.38
C ALA A 163 -6.31 -0.30 3.68
N TRP A 164 -6.93 0.33 4.67
CA TRP A 164 -6.34 0.48 5.99
C TRP A 164 -5.95 -0.89 6.57
N HIS A 165 -4.69 -1.00 6.97
CA HIS A 165 -4.16 -2.20 7.60
C HIS A 165 -2.89 -1.87 8.40
N VAL A 166 -2.48 -2.84 9.22
CA VAL A 166 -1.14 -2.92 9.82
C VAL A 166 -0.36 -4.03 9.12
N GLY A 167 0.97 -4.04 9.26
CA GLY A 167 1.77 -5.18 8.82
C GLY A 167 1.31 -6.46 9.53
N ASP A 168 1.42 -7.60 8.87
CA ASP A 168 0.97 -8.88 9.46
C ASP A 168 1.75 -9.14 10.76
N MET A 169 1.06 -9.63 11.80
CA MET A 169 1.58 -9.76 13.16
C MET A 169 2.08 -8.43 13.78
N ASN A 170 1.61 -7.29 13.29
CA ASN A 170 2.09 -5.94 13.63
C ASN A 170 3.56 -5.71 13.30
N PHE A 171 4.16 -6.49 12.39
CA PHE A 171 5.53 -6.26 11.97
C PHE A 171 5.69 -4.94 11.19
N PRO A 172 6.89 -4.33 11.23
CA PRO A 172 7.18 -3.21 10.35
C PRO A 172 7.21 -3.69 8.89
N SER A 173 6.78 -2.83 7.97
CA SER A 173 6.90 -3.10 6.53
C SER A 173 7.85 -2.10 5.87
N VAL A 174 8.42 -2.51 4.73
CA VAL A 174 9.25 -1.65 3.90
C VAL A 174 8.90 -1.85 2.43
N ILE A 175 8.68 -0.76 1.72
CA ILE A 175 8.43 -0.76 0.28
C ILE A 175 9.47 0.12 -0.41
N TYR A 176 10.14 -0.44 -1.39
CA TYR A 176 10.97 0.30 -2.34
C TYR A 176 10.22 0.53 -3.66
N HIS A 177 10.29 1.75 -4.19
CA HIS A 177 9.60 2.10 -5.43
C HIS A 177 10.55 2.04 -6.63
N HIS A 178 10.49 0.95 -7.39
CA HIS A 178 11.42 0.71 -8.51
C HIS A 178 11.24 1.67 -9.70
N PHE A 179 10.01 1.89 -10.17
CA PHE A 179 9.70 2.75 -11.32
C PHE A 179 8.20 3.07 -11.40
N GLY A 180 7.83 4.02 -12.26
CA GLY A 180 6.44 4.41 -12.55
C GLY A 180 5.99 5.68 -11.82
N ALA A 181 4.67 5.88 -11.77
CA ALA A 181 4.05 7.02 -11.12
C ALA A 181 4.09 6.91 -9.58
N PRO A 182 4.11 8.05 -8.84
CA PRO A 182 4.24 8.07 -7.39
C PRO A 182 3.16 7.26 -6.65
N LYS A 183 3.54 6.70 -5.50
CA LYS A 183 2.61 6.10 -4.52
C LYS A 183 2.34 7.09 -3.39
N PHE A 184 1.07 7.27 -3.03
CA PHE A 184 0.65 8.12 -1.92
C PHE A 184 0.22 7.27 -0.74
N TRP A 185 0.61 7.68 0.45
CA TRP A 185 0.39 6.96 1.69
C TRP A 185 -0.34 7.84 2.68
N ILE A 186 -1.23 7.24 3.48
CA ILE A 186 -1.70 7.81 4.74
C ILE A 186 -1.23 6.87 5.85
N ILE A 187 -0.61 7.42 6.90
CA ILE A 187 -0.08 6.62 8.02
C ILE A 187 -0.59 7.19 9.34
N VAL A 188 -1.20 6.33 10.15
CA VAL A 188 -1.63 6.61 11.52
C VAL A 188 -0.72 5.84 12.48
N PRO A 189 0.02 6.54 13.38
CA PRO A 189 0.87 5.89 14.37
C PRO A 189 0.07 4.96 15.30
N GLN A 190 0.72 3.91 15.79
CA GLN A 190 0.10 2.94 16.70
C GLN A 190 -0.57 3.59 17.93
N ALA A 191 0.00 4.69 18.44
CA ALA A 191 -0.56 5.44 19.56
C ALA A 191 -2.00 5.94 19.33
N PHE A 192 -2.45 6.03 18.08
CA PHE A 192 -3.80 6.47 17.70
C PHE A 192 -4.64 5.35 17.08
N ALA A 193 -4.16 4.10 17.08
CA ALA A 193 -4.86 2.95 16.50
C ALA A 193 -6.27 2.78 17.06
N THR A 194 -6.45 2.85 18.38
CA THR A 194 -7.78 2.72 19.01
C THR A 194 -8.76 3.77 18.52
N ARG A 195 -8.31 5.01 18.30
CA ARG A 195 -9.18 6.08 17.76
C ARG A 195 -9.61 5.78 16.34
N LEU A 196 -8.69 5.26 15.52
CA LEU A 196 -8.97 4.85 14.15
C LEU A 196 -9.95 3.67 14.09
N ILE A 197 -9.78 2.66 14.94
CA ILE A 197 -10.70 1.51 15.04
C ILE A 197 -12.09 1.98 15.48
N ASN A 198 -12.19 2.88 16.46
CA ASN A 198 -13.47 3.45 16.89
C ASN A 198 -14.15 4.25 15.77
N LEU A 199 -13.38 5.01 14.99
CA LEU A 199 -13.90 5.67 13.78
C LEU A 199 -14.44 4.62 12.81
N PHE A 200 -13.69 3.56 12.51
CA PHE A 200 -14.17 2.50 11.62
C PHE A 200 -15.45 1.83 12.12
N LYS A 201 -15.56 1.56 13.43
CA LYS A 201 -16.80 1.02 14.04
C LYS A 201 -18.00 1.92 13.80
N ALA A 202 -17.81 3.24 13.87
CA ALA A 202 -18.87 4.20 13.58
C ALA A 202 -19.19 4.31 12.08
N GLU A 203 -18.19 4.18 11.21
CA GLU A 203 -18.35 4.33 9.76
C GLU A 203 -18.91 3.09 9.05
N VAL A 204 -18.61 1.89 9.56
CA VAL A 204 -19.02 0.60 8.96
C VAL A 204 -19.49 -0.39 10.04
N PRO A 205 -20.54 -0.04 10.81
CA PRO A 205 -21.02 -0.91 11.90
C PRO A 205 -21.43 -2.31 11.40
N ASP A 206 -21.97 -2.40 10.18
CA ASP A 206 -22.35 -3.66 9.52
C ASP A 206 -21.18 -4.65 9.33
N TYR A 207 -19.94 -4.17 9.33
CA TYR A 207 -18.76 -5.02 9.26
C TYR A 207 -18.35 -5.52 10.64
N TYR A 208 -18.46 -4.66 11.66
CA TYR A 208 -18.12 -5.01 13.04
C TYR A 208 -19.16 -5.89 13.72
N GLU A 209 -20.42 -5.82 13.30
CA GLU A 209 -21.46 -6.77 13.70
C GLU A 209 -21.13 -8.21 13.26
N LYS A 210 -20.39 -8.37 12.16
CA LYS A 210 -20.00 -9.68 11.61
C LYS A 210 -18.66 -10.18 12.15
N CYS A 211 -17.75 -9.26 12.47
CA CYS A 211 -16.42 -9.57 12.98
C CYS A 211 -15.92 -8.40 13.83
N GLU A 212 -15.64 -8.65 15.11
CA GLU A 212 -15.14 -7.60 16.02
C GLU A 212 -13.78 -7.02 15.60
N ALA A 213 -13.02 -7.78 14.80
CA ALA A 213 -11.71 -7.42 14.24
C ALA A 213 -11.79 -7.09 12.74
N ALA A 214 -12.89 -6.50 12.27
CA ALA A 214 -13.13 -6.20 10.86
C ALA A 214 -12.02 -5.35 10.20
N GLU A 215 -11.31 -4.52 10.97
CA GLU A 215 -10.15 -3.76 10.52
C GLU A 215 -9.00 -4.62 9.99
N THR A 216 -8.92 -5.89 10.41
CA THR A 216 -7.87 -6.83 9.95
C THR A 216 -8.15 -7.37 8.55
N HIS A 217 -9.37 -7.20 8.03
CA HIS A 217 -9.79 -7.73 6.73
C HIS A 217 -9.27 -6.92 5.53
N LYS A 218 -8.53 -5.83 5.78
CA LYS A 218 -7.96 -4.94 4.75
C LYS A 218 -9.02 -4.48 3.76
N ASN A 219 -10.16 -3.98 4.25
CA ASN A 219 -11.32 -3.64 3.40
C ASN A 219 -11.99 -2.30 3.73
N ILE A 220 -11.40 -1.46 4.58
CA ILE A 220 -11.93 -0.14 4.94
C ILE A 220 -11.03 0.94 4.37
N LEU A 221 -11.63 1.94 3.74
CA LEU A 221 -10.97 3.12 3.19
C LEU A 221 -11.57 4.36 3.85
N ALA A 222 -10.72 5.19 4.45
CA ALA A 222 -11.10 6.45 5.07
C ALA A 222 -10.04 7.51 4.75
N PHE A 223 -10.46 8.62 4.17
CA PHE A 223 -9.55 9.63 3.62
C PHE A 223 -9.16 10.69 4.66
N PRO A 224 -8.11 11.50 4.40
CA PRO A 224 -7.56 12.45 5.37
C PRO A 224 -8.60 13.38 6.02
N GLN A 225 -9.58 13.85 5.25
CA GLN A 225 -10.66 14.71 5.76
C GLN A 225 -11.51 14.03 6.83
N ILE A 226 -11.68 12.70 6.76
CA ILE A 226 -12.44 11.93 7.75
C ILE A 226 -11.66 11.84 9.05
N LEU A 227 -10.35 11.59 8.98
CA LEU A 227 -9.46 11.56 10.14
C LEU A 227 -9.37 12.92 10.84
N LYS A 228 -9.34 14.01 10.07
CA LYS A 228 -9.34 15.39 10.60
C LYS A 228 -10.66 15.75 11.30
N ALA A 229 -11.79 15.29 10.74
CA ALA A 229 -13.13 15.58 11.27
C ALA A 229 -13.55 14.68 12.44
N ALA A 230 -12.79 13.61 12.71
CA ALA A 230 -13.01 12.76 13.88
C ALA A 230 -12.91 13.58 15.18
N ASN A 231 -13.60 13.12 16.23
CA ASN A 231 -13.57 13.76 17.54
C ASN A 231 -13.17 12.75 18.64
N PRO A 232 -11.97 12.88 19.24
CA PRO A 232 -10.91 13.84 18.89
C PRO A 232 -10.30 13.55 17.51
N PRO A 233 -9.69 14.55 16.84
CA PRO A 233 -9.00 14.34 15.58
C PRO A 233 -7.94 13.24 15.68
N ILE A 234 -7.77 12.48 14.61
CA ILE A 234 -6.78 11.41 14.52
C ILE A 234 -5.53 11.96 13.83
N PRO A 235 -4.37 12.04 14.52
CA PRO A 235 -3.12 12.42 13.89
C PRO A 235 -2.68 11.39 12.85
N PHE A 236 -2.28 11.89 11.68
CA PHE A 236 -1.75 11.08 10.58
C PHE A 236 -0.68 11.84 9.81
N LYS A 237 0.07 11.10 9.00
CA LYS A 237 1.05 11.63 8.07
C LYS A 237 0.70 11.19 6.65
N CYS A 238 0.77 12.12 5.70
CA CYS A 238 0.73 11.78 4.29
C CYS A 238 2.13 11.77 3.69
N ILE A 239 2.45 10.76 2.88
CA ILE A 239 3.74 10.63 2.20
C ILE A 239 3.49 10.47 0.70
N LYS A 240 4.19 11.26 -0.11
CA LYS A 240 4.35 11.01 -1.54
C LYS A 240 5.68 10.28 -1.73
N GLN A 241 5.61 9.01 -2.10
CA GLN A 241 6.76 8.18 -2.44
C GLN A 241 6.98 8.22 -3.95
N CYS A 242 8.16 8.69 -4.36
CA CYS A 242 8.64 8.70 -5.73
C CYS A 242 9.58 7.51 -5.99
N VAL A 243 9.95 7.33 -7.25
CA VAL A 243 10.94 6.33 -7.69
C VAL A 243 12.25 6.48 -6.90
N GLY A 244 12.84 5.34 -6.53
CA GLY A 244 14.10 5.28 -5.78
C GLY A 244 13.97 5.52 -4.27
N GLN A 245 12.75 5.75 -3.77
CA GLN A 245 12.51 6.01 -2.35
C GLN A 245 11.96 4.79 -1.62
N TYR A 246 12.23 4.71 -0.32
CA TYR A 246 11.63 3.73 0.58
C TYR A 246 10.56 4.38 1.45
N VAL A 247 9.48 3.67 1.68
CA VAL A 247 8.60 3.93 2.83
C VAL A 247 8.74 2.78 3.80
N VAL A 248 9.05 3.10 5.05
CA VAL A 248 9.09 2.15 6.17
C VAL A 248 7.93 2.47 7.09
N THR A 249 7.08 1.48 7.35
CA THR A 249 6.03 1.58 8.37
C THR A 249 6.52 0.93 9.66
N PHE A 250 6.13 1.50 10.79
CA PHE A 250 6.52 1.02 12.11
C PHE A 250 5.52 -0.01 12.65
N PRO A 251 5.93 -0.81 13.65
CA PRO A 251 5.06 -1.81 14.23
C PRO A 251 3.71 -1.24 14.67
N GLY A 252 2.62 -1.91 14.28
CA GLY A 252 1.25 -1.51 14.61
C GLY A 252 0.77 -0.18 14.03
N ALA A 253 1.54 0.46 13.14
CA ALA A 253 1.11 1.67 12.46
C ALA A 253 0.14 1.33 11.34
N TYR A 254 -1.07 1.88 11.42
CA TYR A 254 -2.06 1.72 10.37
C TYR A 254 -1.66 2.54 9.15
N HIS A 255 -1.82 1.98 7.97
CA HIS A 255 -1.53 2.66 6.72
C HIS A 255 -2.46 2.26 5.58
N MET A 256 -2.61 3.19 4.62
CA MET A 256 -3.43 3.08 3.42
C MET A 256 -2.67 3.62 2.22
#